data_AF-U5D0Y3-F1
#
_entry.id   AF-U5D0Y3-F1
#
_cell.length_a   1.000
_cell.length_b   1.000
_cell.length_c   1.000
_cell.angle_alpha   90.00
_cell.angle_beta   90.00
_cell.angle_gamma   90.00
#
_symmetry.space_group_name_H-M   'P 1'
#
loop_
_entity.id
_entity.type
_entity.pdbx_description
1 polymer ?
#
loop_
_entity_poly.entity_id
_entity_poly.type
_entity_poly.pdbx_seq_one_letter_code
_entity_poly.pdbx_strand_id
1 'polypeptide(L)'
;MDMVYLAQAIEFRIGSKQWRYYDHGPKVVPPLICLPGTAGTADVYYKQIMSLSIKGYRVISVDIPRVWNYQEWVHSFEKFLDAIDIHHVHLYGTSLGGFLAQLFAQHRPRRVRSLVLSNSFLETHRFAAAMPWSSIVSWTPSFLLKRYILTGIRDGPHEPFIADSVDFVVCQLETLSREDLASRLTLNSGAASVGRLTLSDSFITIMDTNDYCAIPQELKDQVGERYPGARRAILKTGGDFPFLSRPDEVNLHLQLHMRRVGVEGQPDLVKGMSSGSSGSAPPKEDDNNMGDKKKDDDVNDPSAGSGGGSQSSDAPNPPLSPPDSDPETHDLDVQHASPGTCSSTTACTPSIMAQVAVPAWLLQVHVVGEEKQFIMVHIAAVPLVSFIINLYVRLQLYFTLSLC
;
A
#
# COMPACT_ATOMS: atom_id res chain seq x y z
N MET A 1 24.92 -7.93 0.39
CA MET A 1 24.84 -6.87 -0.64
C MET A 1 23.93 -5.83 -0.03
N ASP A 2 24.54 -4.90 0.66
CA ASP A 2 23.87 -4.23 1.78
C ASP A 2 23.13 -3.00 1.28
N MET A 3 22.10 -2.58 2.02
CA MET A 3 21.17 -1.52 1.62
C MET A 3 21.89 -0.21 1.23
N VAL A 4 23.08 0.02 1.81
CA VAL A 4 24.01 1.14 1.56
C VAL A 4 24.31 1.35 0.07
N TYR A 5 24.31 0.29 -0.76
CA TYR A 5 24.70 0.37 -2.17
C TYR A 5 23.56 0.63 -3.16
N LEU A 6 22.30 0.65 -2.72
CA LEU A 6 21.20 0.33 -3.64
C LEU A 6 20.36 1.50 -4.12
N ALA A 7 20.19 2.58 -3.36
CA ALA A 7 19.83 3.88 -3.91
C ALA A 7 19.95 5.00 -2.89
N GLN A 8 20.23 6.18 -3.41
CA GLN A 8 19.88 7.42 -2.74
C GLN A 8 18.35 7.58 -2.74
N ALA A 9 17.76 7.85 -1.57
CA ALA A 9 16.35 8.23 -1.50
C ALA A 9 16.16 9.54 -2.26
N ILE A 10 15.13 9.61 -3.10
CA ILE A 10 14.76 10.83 -3.80
C ILE A 10 13.80 11.60 -2.91
N GLU A 11 14.20 12.80 -2.51
CA GLU A 11 13.40 13.69 -1.68
C GLU A 11 13.06 14.98 -2.42
N PHE A 12 11.77 15.35 -2.39
CA PHE A 12 11.30 16.61 -2.96
C PHE A 12 10.03 17.11 -2.28
N ARG A 13 9.66 18.36 -2.54
CA ARG A 13 8.47 18.99 -1.96
C ARG A 13 7.45 19.33 -3.04
N ILE A 14 6.19 18.98 -2.79
CA ILE A 14 5.04 19.34 -3.61
C ILE A 14 4.16 20.27 -2.76
N GLY A 15 4.31 21.58 -2.96
CA GLY A 15 3.71 22.58 -2.08
C GLY A 15 4.20 22.41 -0.64
N SER A 16 3.28 22.19 0.30
CA SER A 16 3.60 21.98 1.72
C SER A 16 4.03 20.54 2.07
N LYS A 17 3.86 19.57 1.17
CA LYS A 17 4.13 18.14 1.43
C LYS A 17 5.54 17.76 1.00
N GLN A 18 6.28 17.10 1.89
CA GLN A 18 7.54 16.44 1.58
C GLN A 18 7.26 14.98 1.19
N TRP A 19 7.93 14.52 0.15
CA TRP A 19 7.88 13.15 -0.36
C TRP A 19 9.30 12.59 -0.35
N ARG A 20 9.44 11.37 0.16
CA ARG A 20 10.66 10.56 0.12
C ARG A 20 10.31 9.23 -0.54
N TYR A 21 11.08 8.82 -1.53
CA TYR A 21 10.82 7.58 -2.26
C TYR A 21 12.09 6.98 -2.88
N TYR A 22 11.98 5.71 -3.25
CA TYR A 22 12.93 4.95 -4.07
C TYR A 22 12.23 4.60 -5.39
N ASP A 23 12.95 4.62 -6.52
CA ASP A 23 12.40 4.26 -7.85
C ASP A 23 13.47 3.57 -8.70
N HIS A 24 13.33 2.24 -8.78
CA HIS A 24 14.29 1.32 -9.36
C HIS A 24 13.72 0.55 -10.55
N GLY A 25 14.61 0.03 -11.39
CA GLY A 25 14.27 -0.74 -12.58
C GLY A 25 14.04 0.14 -13.82
N PRO A 26 13.77 -0.48 -14.98
CA PRO A 26 13.71 0.23 -16.25
C PRO A 26 12.50 1.18 -16.32
N LYS A 27 12.74 2.47 -16.60
CA LYS A 27 11.67 3.50 -16.62
C LYS A 27 10.54 3.22 -17.62
N VAL A 28 10.84 2.44 -18.67
CA VAL A 28 9.89 1.99 -19.71
C VAL A 28 8.88 0.94 -19.22
N VAL A 29 9.16 0.27 -18.10
CA VAL A 29 8.24 -0.74 -17.51
C VAL A 29 7.25 -0.03 -16.58
N PRO A 30 5.93 -0.31 -16.68
CA PRO A 30 4.93 0.25 -15.78
C PRO A 30 5.27 -0.01 -14.30
N PRO A 31 5.22 1.01 -13.43
CA PRO A 31 5.68 0.91 -12.05
C PRO A 31 4.70 0.16 -11.15
N LEU A 32 5.27 -0.68 -10.29
CA LEU A 32 4.64 -1.15 -9.06
C LEU A 32 5.02 -0.21 -7.91
N ILE A 33 4.05 0.51 -7.34
CA ILE A 33 4.26 1.41 -6.19
C ILE A 33 3.87 0.70 -4.90
N CYS A 34 4.81 0.60 -3.98
CA CYS A 34 4.67 -0.04 -2.66
C CYS A 34 4.32 1.01 -1.60
N LEU A 35 3.19 0.83 -0.90
CA LEU A 35 2.68 1.72 0.15
C LEU A 35 2.80 1.02 1.52
N PRO A 36 3.54 1.59 2.49
CA PRO A 36 3.78 0.94 3.78
C PRO A 36 2.55 1.01 4.71
N GLY A 37 2.54 0.19 5.76
CA GLY A 37 1.63 0.35 6.88
C GLY A 37 2.02 1.53 7.79
N THR A 38 1.23 1.77 8.84
CA THR A 38 1.42 2.90 9.79
C THR A 38 2.86 3.03 10.32
N ALA A 39 3.49 1.90 10.65
CA ALA A 39 4.83 1.84 11.22
C ALA A 39 5.98 1.93 10.21
N GLY A 40 5.71 1.70 8.91
CA GLY A 40 6.75 1.51 7.90
C GLY A 40 7.14 2.79 7.15
N THR A 41 8.41 2.88 6.77
CA THR A 41 8.95 3.88 5.84
C THR A 41 9.04 3.34 4.41
N ALA A 42 9.47 4.15 3.45
CA ALA A 42 9.84 3.67 2.11
C ALA A 42 10.94 2.58 2.14
N ASP A 43 11.79 2.56 3.16
CA ASP A 43 12.90 1.61 3.34
C ASP A 43 12.42 0.15 3.52
N VAL A 44 11.20 -0.07 4.01
CA VAL A 44 10.72 -1.42 4.40
C VAL A 44 10.55 -2.39 3.23
N TYR A 45 10.41 -1.87 2.01
CA TYR A 45 10.27 -2.67 0.78
C TYR A 45 11.60 -2.92 0.06
N TYR A 46 12.75 -2.74 0.71
CA TYR A 46 14.06 -2.97 0.08
C TYR A 46 14.23 -4.39 -0.50
N LYS A 47 13.64 -5.41 0.15
CA LYS A 47 13.65 -6.80 -0.35
C LYS A 47 12.84 -6.98 -1.64
N GLN A 48 11.75 -6.22 -1.80
CA GLN A 48 10.93 -6.20 -3.02
C GLN A 48 11.65 -5.46 -4.14
N ILE A 49 12.17 -4.26 -3.85
CA ILE A 49 13.00 -3.48 -4.77
C ILE A 49 14.12 -4.36 -5.32
N MET A 50 14.88 -5.03 -4.45
CA MET A 50 15.99 -5.89 -4.85
C MET A 50 15.59 -7.04 -5.78
N SER A 51 14.65 -7.87 -5.34
CA SER A 51 14.29 -9.09 -6.09
C SER A 51 13.62 -8.78 -7.43
N LEU A 52 12.77 -7.75 -7.48
CA LEU A 52 11.98 -7.41 -8.66
C LEU A 52 12.75 -6.53 -9.66
N SER A 53 13.60 -5.61 -9.20
CA SER A 53 14.37 -4.75 -10.11
C SER A 53 15.43 -5.53 -10.88
N ILE A 54 16.07 -6.54 -10.27
CA ILE A 54 17.00 -7.44 -10.97
C ILE A 54 16.29 -8.26 -12.06
N LYS A 55 15.00 -8.58 -11.85
CA LYS A 55 14.12 -9.22 -12.84
C LYS A 55 13.56 -8.22 -13.89
N GLY A 56 13.98 -6.95 -13.84
CA GLY A 56 13.59 -5.92 -14.80
C GLY A 56 12.22 -5.32 -14.60
N TYR A 57 11.60 -5.45 -13.42
CA TYR A 57 10.39 -4.70 -13.08
C TYR A 57 10.76 -3.31 -12.56
N ARG A 58 9.93 -2.30 -12.84
CA ARG A 58 10.04 -1.00 -12.18
C ARG A 58 9.32 -1.05 -10.83
N VAL A 59 10.04 -0.83 -9.74
CA VAL A 59 9.48 -0.80 -8.38
C VAL A 59 9.77 0.55 -7.74
N ILE A 60 8.71 1.14 -7.19
CA ILE A 60 8.76 2.40 -6.46
C ILE A 60 8.31 2.12 -5.04
N SER A 61 9.05 2.59 -4.03
CA SER A 61 8.63 2.54 -2.63
C SER A 61 8.57 3.94 -2.08
N VAL A 62 7.48 4.32 -1.43
CA VAL A 62 7.19 5.72 -1.09
C VAL A 62 6.70 5.90 0.35
N ASP A 63 7.20 6.93 1.01
CA ASP A 63 6.73 7.34 2.33
C ASP A 63 5.33 7.96 2.24
N ILE A 64 4.45 7.62 3.18
CA ILE A 64 3.17 8.31 3.34
C ILE A 64 3.47 9.75 3.84
N PRO A 65 3.10 10.79 3.07
CA PRO A 65 3.34 12.18 3.45
C PRO A 65 2.40 12.59 4.60
N ARG A 66 2.71 13.69 5.28
CA ARG A 66 1.87 14.25 6.35
C ARG A 66 0.52 14.73 5.81
N VAL A 67 -0.49 13.87 5.86
CA VAL A 67 -1.87 14.15 5.44
C VAL A 67 -2.86 13.68 6.51
N TRP A 68 -3.91 14.46 6.73
CA TRP A 68 -4.79 14.33 7.90
C TRP A 68 -6.16 13.74 7.56
N ASN A 69 -6.45 13.51 6.29
CA ASN A 69 -7.67 12.86 5.82
C ASN A 69 -7.44 12.21 4.44
N TYR A 70 -8.36 11.33 4.04
CA TYR A 70 -8.24 10.57 2.80
C TYR A 70 -8.39 11.41 1.52
N GLN A 71 -9.12 12.54 1.54
CA GLN A 71 -9.22 13.44 0.38
C GLN A 71 -7.86 14.11 0.11
N GLU A 72 -7.20 14.57 1.18
CA GLU A 72 -5.86 15.13 1.13
C GLU A 72 -4.81 14.09 0.69
N TRP A 73 -4.92 12.84 1.14
CA TRP A 73 -4.13 11.72 0.62
C TRP A 73 -4.31 11.55 -0.90
N VAL A 74 -5.55 11.39 -1.37
CA VAL A 74 -5.85 11.15 -2.80
C VAL A 74 -5.29 12.28 -3.67
N HIS A 75 -5.51 13.54 -3.27
CA HIS A 75 -5.03 14.70 -4.01
C HIS A 75 -3.50 14.84 -3.97
N SER A 76 -2.88 14.54 -2.82
CA SER A 76 -1.42 14.62 -2.68
C SER A 76 -0.74 13.51 -3.49
N PHE A 77 -1.26 12.29 -3.45
CA PHE A 77 -0.71 11.15 -4.20
C PHE A 77 -0.89 11.31 -5.71
N GLU A 78 -2.02 11.86 -6.18
CA GLU A 78 -2.20 12.25 -7.59
C GLU A 78 -1.10 13.22 -8.05
N LYS A 79 -0.86 14.30 -7.28
CA LYS A 79 0.22 15.25 -7.58
C LYS A 79 1.62 14.64 -7.51
N PHE A 80 1.84 13.67 -6.63
CA PHE A 80 3.09 12.91 -6.60
C PHE A 80 3.30 12.12 -7.90
N LEU A 81 2.27 11.40 -8.37
CA LEU A 81 2.33 10.68 -9.64
C LEU A 81 2.56 11.60 -10.84
N ASP A 82 1.95 12.78 -10.86
CA ASP A 82 2.16 13.78 -11.92
C ASP A 82 3.58 14.38 -11.87
N ALA A 83 4.14 14.60 -10.67
CA ALA A 83 5.49 15.16 -10.51
C ALA A 83 6.62 14.18 -10.88
N ILE A 84 6.35 12.87 -10.91
CA ILE A 84 7.29 11.83 -11.35
C ILE A 84 6.95 11.27 -12.74
N ASP A 85 6.03 11.93 -13.47
CA ASP A 85 5.56 11.60 -14.83
C ASP A 85 5.02 10.16 -14.98
N ILE A 86 4.11 9.75 -14.09
CA ILE A 86 3.50 8.40 -14.08
C ILE A 86 1.98 8.48 -14.18
N HIS A 87 1.46 8.32 -15.41
CA HIS A 87 0.02 8.32 -15.67
C HIS A 87 -0.73 7.07 -15.18
N HIS A 88 -0.07 5.90 -15.16
CA HIS A 88 -0.68 4.63 -14.79
C HIS A 88 0.18 3.86 -13.79
N VAL A 89 -0.45 3.30 -12.76
CA VAL A 89 0.23 2.63 -11.65
C VAL A 89 -0.40 1.28 -11.31
N HIS A 90 0.46 0.35 -10.90
CA HIS A 90 0.08 -0.84 -10.14
C HIS A 90 0.41 -0.55 -8.68
N LEU A 91 -0.51 -0.81 -7.74
CA LEU A 91 -0.26 -0.50 -6.32
C LEU A 91 -0.15 -1.80 -5.51
N TYR A 92 0.89 -1.89 -4.68
CA TYR A 92 1.00 -2.87 -3.61
C TYR A 92 0.89 -2.14 -2.27
N GLY A 93 -0.06 -2.51 -1.42
CA GLY A 93 -0.26 -1.86 -0.13
C GLY A 93 -0.46 -2.85 1.00
N THR A 94 0.25 -2.64 2.11
CA THR A 94 0.13 -3.46 3.32
C THR A 94 -0.59 -2.68 4.42
N SER A 95 -1.56 -3.30 5.12
CA SER A 95 -2.32 -2.64 6.20
C SER A 95 -2.94 -1.30 5.75
N LEU A 96 -2.66 -0.20 6.45
CA LEU A 96 -3.03 1.18 6.07
C LEU A 96 -2.66 1.50 4.62
N GLY A 97 -1.49 1.10 4.13
CA GLY A 97 -1.09 1.31 2.73
C GLY A 97 -2.03 0.65 1.73
N GLY A 98 -2.61 -0.51 2.06
CA GLY A 98 -3.61 -1.18 1.23
C GLY A 98 -4.99 -0.51 1.29
N PHE A 99 -5.38 0.03 2.44
CA PHE A 99 -6.59 0.86 2.57
C PHE A 99 -6.48 2.16 1.75
N LEU A 100 -5.32 2.84 1.85
CA LEU A 100 -5.00 4.03 1.07
C LEU A 100 -4.90 3.76 -0.45
N ALA A 101 -4.40 2.60 -0.86
CA ALA A 101 -4.37 2.17 -2.26
C ALA A 101 -5.80 2.00 -2.84
N GLN A 102 -6.69 1.36 -2.08
CA GLN A 102 -8.08 1.17 -2.46
C GLN A 102 -8.85 2.49 -2.53
N LEU A 103 -8.68 3.37 -1.54
CA LEU A 103 -9.25 4.72 -1.56
C LEU A 103 -8.78 5.53 -2.77
N PHE A 104 -7.51 5.41 -3.17
CA PHE A 104 -7.03 6.05 -4.38
C PHE A 104 -7.64 5.44 -5.65
N ALA A 105 -7.72 4.10 -5.74
CA ALA A 105 -8.39 3.41 -6.85
C ALA A 105 -9.87 3.79 -7.00
N GLN A 106 -10.59 4.01 -5.89
CA GLN A 106 -11.97 4.48 -5.88
C GLN A 106 -12.11 5.89 -6.47
N HIS A 107 -11.24 6.82 -6.06
CA HIS A 107 -11.36 8.23 -6.43
C HIS A 107 -10.63 8.59 -7.73
N ARG A 108 -9.70 7.76 -8.19
CA ARG A 108 -8.90 7.91 -9.43
C ARG A 108 -8.81 6.59 -10.22
N PRO A 109 -9.95 5.97 -10.60
CA PRO A 109 -9.97 4.65 -11.24
C PRO A 109 -9.23 4.59 -12.59
N ARG A 110 -9.04 5.72 -13.28
CA ARG A 110 -8.25 5.78 -14.52
C ARG A 110 -6.72 5.73 -14.31
N ARG A 111 -6.23 6.03 -13.10
CA ARG A 111 -4.79 6.00 -12.77
C ARG A 111 -4.33 4.60 -12.33
N VAL A 112 -5.18 3.84 -11.64
CA VAL A 112 -4.83 2.52 -11.10
C VAL A 112 -5.15 1.40 -12.10
N ARG A 113 -4.14 0.60 -12.47
CA ARG A 113 -4.27 -0.54 -13.40
C ARG A 113 -4.45 -1.88 -12.69
N SER A 114 -3.90 -2.05 -11.50
CA SER A 114 -4.10 -3.24 -10.67
C SER A 114 -3.78 -2.96 -9.19
N LEU A 115 -4.26 -3.84 -8.30
CA LEU A 115 -4.04 -3.75 -6.85
C LEU A 115 -3.51 -5.08 -6.29
N VAL A 116 -2.51 -4.98 -5.42
CA VAL A 116 -2.14 -6.04 -4.47
C VAL A 116 -2.36 -5.52 -3.06
N LEU A 117 -3.15 -6.23 -2.27
CA LEU A 117 -3.49 -5.89 -0.90
C LEU A 117 -2.94 -6.98 0.00
N SER A 118 -2.19 -6.62 1.06
CA SER A 118 -1.69 -7.60 2.03
C SER A 118 -2.05 -7.17 3.45
N ASN A 119 -2.62 -8.09 4.23
CA ASN A 119 -3.04 -7.87 5.61
C ASN A 119 -3.75 -6.50 5.74
N SER A 120 -4.77 -6.27 4.90
CA SER A 120 -5.42 -4.96 4.75
C SER A 120 -6.91 -5.03 5.10
N PHE A 121 -7.61 -3.92 4.98
CA PHE A 121 -8.98 -3.73 5.45
C PHE A 121 -9.76 -2.76 4.55
N LEU A 122 -11.09 -2.77 4.67
CA LEU A 122 -11.99 -1.89 3.92
C LEU A 122 -12.45 -0.66 4.70
N GLU A 123 -12.37 -0.70 6.04
CA GLU A 123 -12.99 0.31 6.90
C GLU A 123 -12.22 0.51 8.20
N THR A 124 -12.21 1.76 8.70
CA THR A 124 -11.40 2.16 9.87
C THR A 124 -12.14 2.12 11.20
N HIS A 125 -13.44 1.78 11.21
CA HIS A 125 -14.29 1.89 12.41
C HIS A 125 -13.74 1.14 13.64
N ARG A 126 -13.13 -0.05 13.47
CA ARG A 126 -12.48 -0.80 14.56
C ARG A 126 -11.28 -0.06 15.14
N PHE A 127 -10.44 0.51 14.29
CA PHE A 127 -9.24 1.26 14.72
C PHE A 127 -9.62 2.61 15.34
N ALA A 128 -10.67 3.26 14.85
CA ALA A 128 -11.27 4.45 15.46
C ALA A 128 -11.83 4.13 16.86
N ALA A 129 -12.57 3.03 17.03
CA ALA A 129 -13.08 2.59 18.32
C ALA A 129 -11.98 2.18 19.31
N ALA A 130 -10.88 1.59 18.81
CA ALA A 130 -9.68 1.28 19.60
C ALA A 130 -8.88 2.54 20.01
N MET A 131 -9.14 3.68 19.38
CA MET A 131 -8.51 4.98 19.69
C MET A 131 -9.54 6.06 20.09
N PRO A 132 -10.18 5.98 21.29
CA PRO A 132 -11.11 7.01 21.76
C PRO A 132 -10.50 8.41 21.92
N TRP A 133 -9.17 8.49 21.95
CA TRP A 133 -8.37 9.71 22.09
C TRP A 133 -7.88 10.27 20.74
N SER A 134 -8.47 9.83 19.62
CA SER A 134 -8.09 10.26 18.25
C SER A 134 -8.02 11.78 18.07
N SER A 135 -8.96 12.52 18.68
CA SER A 135 -9.00 13.99 18.66
C SER A 135 -7.78 14.69 19.25
N ILE A 136 -6.98 14.01 20.10
CA ILE A 136 -5.76 14.56 20.71
C ILE A 136 -4.46 13.94 20.16
N VAL A 137 -4.53 13.08 19.14
CA VAL A 137 -3.37 12.45 18.48
C VAL A 137 -2.35 13.50 18.04
N SER A 138 -2.80 14.61 17.44
CA SER A 138 -1.94 15.70 16.97
C SER A 138 -1.20 16.46 18.07
N TRP A 139 -1.57 16.27 19.35
CA TRP A 139 -0.91 16.85 20.52
C TRP A 139 -0.17 15.80 21.37
N THR A 140 -0.35 14.52 21.06
CA THR A 140 0.22 13.40 21.82
C THR A 140 1.75 13.32 21.64
N PRO A 141 2.55 13.15 22.72
CA PRO A 141 3.99 12.93 22.63
C PRO A 141 4.38 11.72 21.75
N SER A 142 5.49 11.84 21.02
CA SER A 142 5.97 10.81 20.08
C SER A 142 6.14 9.44 20.71
N PHE A 143 6.62 9.35 21.95
CA PHE A 143 6.82 8.07 22.64
C PHE A 143 5.50 7.32 22.90
N LEU A 144 4.39 8.02 23.15
CA LEU A 144 3.07 7.40 23.32
C LEU A 144 2.52 6.93 21.97
N LEU A 145 2.71 7.69 20.90
CA LEU A 145 2.33 7.29 19.53
C LEU A 145 3.11 6.04 19.08
N LYS A 146 4.43 6.02 19.31
CA LYS A 146 5.29 4.84 19.06
C LYS A 146 4.82 3.64 19.88
N ARG A 147 4.62 3.80 21.20
CA ARG A 147 4.12 2.73 22.07
C ARG A 147 2.77 2.18 21.59
N TYR A 148 1.81 3.03 21.22
CA TYR A 148 0.51 2.57 20.71
C TYR A 148 0.64 1.76 19.42
N ILE A 149 1.47 2.19 18.47
CA ILE A 149 1.74 1.42 17.24
C ILE A 149 2.35 0.06 17.57
N LEU A 150 3.30 0.02 18.51
CA LEU A 150 3.95 -1.22 18.95
C LEU A 150 2.98 -2.17 19.69
N THR A 151 1.96 -1.67 20.40
CA THR A 151 0.96 -2.56 21.06
C THR A 151 0.10 -3.38 20.09
N GLY A 152 0.10 -3.07 18.79
CA GLY A 152 -0.53 -3.92 17.78
C GLY A 152 0.33 -5.14 17.42
N ILE A 153 1.65 -5.04 17.58
CA ILE A 153 2.59 -6.15 17.35
C ILE A 153 2.55 -7.07 18.57
N ARG A 154 2.51 -8.38 18.34
CA ARG A 154 2.41 -9.36 19.42
C ARG A 154 3.69 -9.43 20.24
N ASP A 155 3.61 -9.17 21.54
CA ASP A 155 4.64 -9.57 22.49
C ASP A 155 4.63 -11.11 22.65
N GLY A 156 5.73 -11.78 22.30
CA GLY A 156 5.86 -13.23 22.42
C GLY A 156 7.01 -13.83 21.60
N PRO A 157 7.23 -15.16 21.72
CA PRO A 157 8.23 -15.85 20.91
C PRO A 157 7.80 -15.87 19.44
N HIS A 158 8.53 -15.12 18.61
CA HIS A 158 8.38 -15.13 17.16
C HIS A 158 9.36 -16.13 16.52
N GLU A 159 9.01 -16.58 15.32
CA GLU A 159 9.99 -17.22 14.43
C GLU A 159 11.10 -16.19 14.07
N PRO A 160 12.39 -16.57 13.98
CA PRO A 160 13.49 -15.64 13.75
C PRO A 160 13.25 -14.62 12.62
N PHE A 161 12.79 -15.07 11.44
CA PHE A 161 12.51 -14.15 10.32
C PHE A 161 11.36 -13.17 10.56
N ILE A 162 10.42 -13.50 11.45
CA ILE A 162 9.34 -12.60 11.88
C ILE A 162 9.89 -11.62 12.93
N ALA A 163 10.70 -12.08 13.89
CA ALA A 163 11.40 -11.22 14.86
C ALA A 163 12.28 -10.18 14.15
N ASP A 164 13.16 -10.60 13.24
CA ASP A 164 14.02 -9.72 12.43
C ASP A 164 13.21 -8.67 11.65
N SER A 165 12.01 -9.05 11.16
CA SER A 165 11.13 -8.14 10.43
C SER A 165 10.47 -7.09 11.34
N VAL A 166 10.12 -7.48 12.57
CA VAL A 166 9.60 -6.59 13.59
C VAL A 166 10.69 -5.61 14.01
N ASP A 167 11.86 -6.11 14.43
CA ASP A 167 12.99 -5.29 14.88
C ASP A 167 13.41 -4.25 13.83
N PHE A 168 13.51 -4.66 12.56
CA PHE A 168 13.78 -3.74 11.46
C PHE A 168 12.71 -2.63 11.35
N VAL A 169 11.42 -2.97 11.44
CA VAL A 169 10.34 -1.98 11.40
C VAL A 169 10.31 -1.11 12.66
N VAL A 170 10.69 -1.61 13.85
CA VAL A 170 10.86 -0.79 15.05
C VAL A 170 11.96 0.26 14.82
N CYS A 171 13.11 -0.12 14.26
CA CYS A 171 14.15 0.85 13.90
C CYS A 171 13.65 1.90 12.88
N GLN A 172 12.84 1.52 11.89
CA GLN A 172 12.23 2.50 10.97
C GLN A 172 11.23 3.42 11.67
N LEU A 173 10.35 2.87 12.52
CA LEU A 173 9.40 3.61 13.34
C LEU A 173 10.11 4.63 14.24
N GLU A 174 11.33 4.32 14.70
CA GLU A 174 12.10 5.24 15.54
C GLU A 174 12.54 6.50 14.79
N THR A 175 12.79 6.44 13.48
CA THR A 175 13.18 7.58 12.64
C THR A 175 12.04 8.59 12.40
N LEU A 176 10.78 8.16 12.53
CA LEU A 176 9.61 8.98 12.22
C LEU A 176 9.37 10.08 13.26
N SER A 177 9.02 11.29 12.78
CA SER A 177 8.67 12.40 13.69
C SER A 177 7.26 12.21 14.29
N ARG A 178 7.00 12.94 15.37
CA ARG A 178 5.68 13.01 16.02
C ARG A 178 4.55 13.27 15.03
N GLU A 179 4.75 14.18 14.10
CA GLU A 179 3.75 14.60 13.10
C GLU A 179 3.53 13.53 12.03
N ASP A 180 4.56 12.78 11.64
CA ASP A 180 4.42 11.66 10.70
C ASP A 180 3.54 10.57 11.34
N LEU A 181 3.87 10.17 12.57
CA LEU A 181 3.10 9.21 13.34
C LEU A 181 1.66 9.69 13.58
N ALA A 182 1.48 10.95 13.99
CA ALA A 182 0.17 11.54 14.23
C ALA A 182 -0.70 11.52 12.96
N SER A 183 -0.16 11.96 11.83
CA SER A 183 -0.90 11.98 10.55
C SER A 183 -1.34 10.58 10.12
N ARG A 184 -0.46 9.59 10.17
CA ARG A 184 -0.76 8.18 9.84
C ARG A 184 -1.79 7.55 10.78
N LEU A 185 -1.75 7.89 12.07
CA LEU A 185 -2.75 7.44 13.05
C LEU A 185 -4.09 8.18 12.89
N THR A 186 -4.10 9.44 12.45
CA THR A 186 -5.34 10.14 12.06
C THR A 186 -6.02 9.45 10.87
N LEU A 187 -5.27 8.98 9.87
CA LEU A 187 -5.83 8.20 8.75
C LEU A 187 -6.46 6.87 9.18
N ASN A 188 -5.94 6.23 10.24
CA ASN A 188 -6.54 5.02 10.83
C ASN A 188 -7.72 5.30 11.77
N SER A 189 -7.85 6.51 12.32
CA SER A 189 -8.85 6.82 13.35
C SER A 189 -10.00 7.71 12.88
N GLY A 190 -9.88 8.38 11.73
CA GLY A 190 -11.01 8.97 11.03
C GLY A 190 -11.90 7.88 10.43
N ALA A 191 -13.19 7.88 10.77
CA ALA A 191 -14.15 6.92 10.24
C ALA A 191 -14.31 7.08 8.71
N ALA A 192 -13.83 6.08 7.97
CA ALA A 192 -13.85 6.04 6.51
C ALA A 192 -13.97 4.58 6.04
N SER A 193 -14.58 4.38 4.87
CA SER A 193 -14.74 3.07 4.26
C SER A 193 -14.52 3.11 2.74
N VAL A 194 -14.08 1.98 2.21
CA VAL A 194 -13.89 1.72 0.78
C VAL A 194 -15.22 1.25 0.17
N GLY A 195 -15.74 2.07 -0.73
CA GLY A 195 -16.89 1.73 -1.58
C GLY A 195 -16.51 0.75 -2.70
N ARG A 196 -17.42 0.50 -3.63
CA ARG A 196 -17.15 -0.38 -4.78
C ARG A 196 -16.13 0.27 -5.71
N LEU A 197 -15.06 -0.45 -6.06
CA LEU A 197 -14.08 -0.01 -7.06
C LEU A 197 -14.62 -0.19 -8.48
N THR A 198 -14.19 0.66 -9.41
CA THR A 198 -14.42 0.46 -10.86
C THR A 198 -13.45 -0.56 -11.47
N LEU A 199 -12.34 -0.85 -10.76
CA LEU A 199 -11.37 -1.86 -11.16
C LEU A 199 -11.98 -3.26 -11.01
N SER A 200 -11.94 -4.08 -12.06
CA SER A 200 -12.38 -5.48 -12.00
C SER A 200 -11.53 -6.28 -11.03
N ASP A 201 -12.17 -7.09 -10.18
CA ASP A 201 -11.55 -8.00 -9.22
C ASP A 201 -10.44 -8.88 -9.82
N SER A 202 -10.55 -9.23 -11.11
CA SER A 202 -9.53 -9.99 -11.83
C SER A 202 -8.15 -9.31 -11.86
N PHE A 203 -8.08 -7.98 -11.68
CA PHE A 203 -6.87 -7.18 -11.54
C PHE A 203 -6.47 -6.94 -10.06
N ILE A 204 -7.12 -7.63 -9.12
CA ILE A 204 -6.83 -7.56 -7.69
C ILE A 204 -6.16 -8.87 -7.24
N THR A 205 -5.22 -8.76 -6.31
CA THR A 205 -4.67 -9.88 -5.54
C THR A 205 -4.72 -9.56 -4.06
N ILE A 206 -5.26 -10.47 -3.28
CA ILE A 206 -5.30 -10.41 -1.81
C ILE A 206 -4.23 -11.38 -1.31
N MET A 207 -3.30 -10.90 -0.49
CA MET A 207 -2.11 -11.61 -0.03
C MET A 207 -2.00 -11.56 1.49
N ASP A 208 -2.78 -12.39 2.17
CA ASP A 208 -2.88 -12.37 3.63
C ASP A 208 -2.04 -13.48 4.27
N THR A 209 -1.59 -13.25 5.51
CA THR A 209 -0.99 -14.29 6.33
C THR A 209 -2.07 -15.01 7.16
N ASN A 210 -1.84 -16.30 7.40
CA ASN A 210 -2.71 -17.20 8.17
C ASN A 210 -2.20 -17.41 9.62
N ASP A 211 -1.25 -16.59 10.07
CA ASP A 211 -0.78 -16.51 11.45
C ASP A 211 -1.28 -15.22 12.13
N TYR A 212 -0.73 -14.90 13.30
CA TYR A 212 -1.12 -13.68 14.01
C TYR A 212 -0.69 -12.44 13.22
N CYS A 213 -1.62 -11.51 13.04
CA CYS A 213 -1.39 -10.15 12.56
C CYS A 213 -2.25 -9.19 13.41
N ALA A 214 -1.78 -7.95 13.58
CA ALA A 214 -2.49 -6.84 14.23
C ALA A 214 -3.83 -6.49 13.57
N ILE A 215 -4.04 -6.93 12.32
CA ILE A 215 -5.28 -6.72 11.56
C ILE A 215 -6.22 -7.91 11.81
N PRO A 216 -7.38 -7.68 12.47
CA PRO A 216 -8.33 -8.76 12.80
C PRO A 216 -8.77 -9.55 11.57
N GLN A 217 -8.96 -10.86 11.74
CA GLN A 217 -9.30 -11.77 10.65
C GLN A 217 -10.60 -11.35 9.94
N GLU A 218 -11.58 -10.84 10.70
CA GLU A 218 -12.85 -10.35 10.18
C GLU A 218 -12.67 -9.22 9.15
N LEU A 219 -11.68 -8.34 9.34
CA LEU A 219 -11.41 -7.26 8.38
C LEU A 219 -10.71 -7.76 7.11
N LYS A 220 -9.90 -8.83 7.22
CA LYS A 220 -9.30 -9.51 6.06
C LYS A 220 -10.37 -10.28 5.27
N ASP A 221 -11.28 -10.96 5.97
CA ASP A 221 -12.39 -11.69 5.36
C ASP A 221 -13.35 -10.76 4.62
N GLN A 222 -13.68 -9.59 5.20
CA GLN A 222 -14.42 -8.52 4.51
C GLN A 222 -13.77 -8.10 3.17
N VAL A 223 -12.43 -8.00 3.10
CA VAL A 223 -11.72 -7.69 1.84
C VAL A 223 -11.91 -8.82 0.82
N GLY A 224 -11.88 -10.09 1.27
CA GLY A 224 -12.20 -11.25 0.45
C GLY A 224 -13.63 -11.26 -0.08
N GLU A 225 -14.61 -10.93 0.76
CA GLU A 225 -16.03 -10.82 0.39
C GLU A 225 -16.31 -9.65 -0.55
N ARG A 226 -15.55 -8.55 -0.44
CA ARG A 226 -15.68 -7.38 -1.32
C ARG A 226 -15.17 -7.63 -2.73
N TYR A 227 -14.16 -8.48 -2.90
CA TYR A 227 -13.55 -8.80 -4.20
C TYR A 227 -13.56 -10.31 -4.47
N PRO A 228 -14.74 -10.95 -4.63
CA PRO A 228 -14.85 -12.40 -4.82
C PRO A 228 -14.12 -12.91 -6.07
N GLY A 229 -13.92 -12.07 -7.10
CA GLY A 229 -13.12 -12.42 -8.28
C GLY A 229 -11.61 -12.23 -8.12
N ALA A 230 -11.12 -11.78 -6.96
CA ALA A 230 -9.71 -11.49 -6.74
C ALA A 230 -8.91 -12.77 -6.54
N ARG A 231 -7.65 -12.77 -7.00
CA ARG A 231 -6.75 -13.89 -6.73
C ARG A 231 -6.31 -13.83 -5.27
N ARG A 232 -6.68 -14.85 -4.49
CA ARG A 232 -6.20 -15.01 -3.11
C ARG A 232 -4.86 -15.76 -3.09
N ALA A 233 -3.93 -15.26 -2.29
CA ALA A 233 -2.66 -15.89 -1.95
C ALA A 233 -2.60 -15.88 -0.41
N ILE A 234 -2.60 -17.06 0.21
CA ILE A 234 -2.57 -17.18 1.67
C ILE A 234 -1.21 -17.72 2.06
N LEU A 235 -0.41 -16.89 2.73
CA LEU A 235 0.89 -17.27 3.27
C LEU A 235 0.66 -17.99 4.61
N LYS A 236 1.30 -19.14 4.81
CA LYS A 236 1.10 -19.96 6.03
C LYS A 236 1.52 -19.21 7.29
N THR A 237 2.61 -18.47 7.21
CA THR A 237 3.12 -17.56 8.23
C THR A 237 3.72 -16.31 7.58
N GLY A 238 3.96 -15.27 8.36
CA GLY A 238 4.58 -14.02 7.91
C GLY A 238 4.36 -12.84 8.86
N GLY A 239 3.42 -12.95 9.80
CA GLY A 239 3.13 -11.90 10.77
C GLY A 239 2.63 -10.60 10.13
N ASP A 240 2.91 -9.47 10.79
CA ASP A 240 2.51 -8.14 10.32
C ASP A 240 3.25 -7.66 9.07
N PHE A 241 4.45 -8.18 8.82
CA PHE A 241 5.37 -7.69 7.78
C PHE A 241 5.81 -8.81 6.82
N PRO A 242 4.87 -9.48 6.11
CA PRO A 242 5.18 -10.62 5.23
C PRO A 242 6.20 -10.28 4.13
N PHE A 243 6.22 -9.03 3.67
CA PHE A 243 7.18 -8.53 2.68
C PHE A 243 8.64 -8.53 3.20
N LEU A 244 8.85 -8.50 4.52
CA LEU A 244 10.15 -8.62 5.17
C LEU A 244 10.45 -10.03 5.68
N SER A 245 9.48 -10.73 6.27
CA SER A 245 9.65 -12.06 6.90
C SER A 245 9.52 -13.24 5.92
N ARG A 246 8.81 -13.04 4.79
CA ARG A 246 8.60 -13.99 3.69
C ARG A 246 8.83 -13.33 2.32
N PRO A 247 10.00 -12.68 2.12
CA PRO A 247 10.22 -11.85 0.95
C PRO A 247 10.09 -12.64 -0.36
N ASP A 248 10.56 -13.89 -0.41
CA ASP A 248 10.55 -14.69 -1.64
C ASP A 248 9.14 -15.13 -2.06
N GLU A 249 8.28 -15.51 -1.10
CA GLU A 249 6.87 -15.82 -1.36
C GLU A 249 6.11 -14.57 -1.82
N VAL A 250 6.30 -13.44 -1.13
CA VAL A 250 5.69 -12.15 -1.51
C VAL A 250 6.17 -11.72 -2.90
N ASN A 251 7.47 -11.76 -3.17
CA ASN A 251 8.05 -11.38 -4.46
C ASN A 251 7.60 -12.29 -5.60
N LEU A 252 7.41 -13.59 -5.34
CA LEU A 252 6.82 -14.54 -6.29
C LEU A 252 5.37 -14.13 -6.62
N HIS A 253 4.55 -13.86 -5.60
CA HIS A 253 3.15 -13.46 -5.82
C HIS A 253 3.03 -12.09 -6.51
N LEU A 254 3.88 -11.11 -6.18
CA LEU A 254 3.97 -9.84 -6.89
C LEU A 254 4.35 -10.05 -8.36
N GLN A 255 5.38 -10.86 -8.65
CA GLN A 255 5.78 -11.17 -10.02
C GLN A 255 4.65 -11.87 -10.81
N LEU A 256 3.97 -12.85 -10.21
CA LEU A 256 2.83 -13.53 -10.83
C LEU A 256 1.64 -12.58 -11.07
N HIS A 257 1.41 -11.62 -10.17
CA HIS A 257 0.40 -10.59 -10.35
C HIS A 257 0.74 -9.67 -11.52
N MET A 258 1.97 -9.12 -11.58
CA MET A 258 2.40 -8.20 -12.64
C MET A 258 2.28 -8.85 -14.02
N ARG A 259 2.75 -10.10 -14.17
CA ARG A 259 2.61 -10.85 -15.44
C ARG A 259 1.16 -11.08 -15.83
N ARG A 260 0.28 -11.43 -14.88
CA ARG A 260 -1.16 -11.63 -15.12
C ARG A 260 -1.84 -10.35 -15.64
N VAL A 261 -1.39 -9.17 -15.20
CA VAL A 261 -1.96 -7.88 -15.64
C VAL A 261 -1.22 -7.27 -16.85
N GLY A 262 -0.41 -8.07 -17.55
CA GLY A 262 0.24 -7.68 -18.80
C GLY A 262 1.58 -6.95 -18.64
N VAL A 263 2.17 -6.93 -17.44
CA VAL A 263 3.48 -6.32 -17.21
C VAL A 263 4.54 -7.41 -17.11
N GLU A 264 5.44 -7.45 -18.09
CA GLU A 264 6.62 -8.31 -18.08
C GLU A 264 7.87 -7.49 -17.70
N GLY A 265 8.74 -8.09 -16.89
CA GLY A 265 10.02 -7.48 -16.52
C GLY A 265 11.02 -7.55 -17.67
N GLN A 266 11.85 -6.51 -17.82
CA GLN A 266 12.85 -6.39 -18.88
C GLN A 266 14.28 -6.50 -18.30
N PRO A 267 14.77 -7.71 -17.95
CA PRO A 267 16.04 -7.91 -17.24
C PRO A 267 17.26 -7.47 -18.07
N ASP A 268 17.16 -7.46 -19.40
CA ASP A 268 18.30 -7.08 -20.26
C ASP A 268 18.61 -5.57 -20.20
N LEU A 269 17.60 -4.73 -19.95
CA LEU A 269 17.81 -3.30 -19.68
C LEU A 269 18.53 -3.04 -18.36
N VAL A 270 18.43 -3.97 -17.39
CA VAL A 270 19.13 -3.87 -16.10
C VAL A 270 20.62 -4.16 -16.26
N LYS A 271 20.97 -5.13 -17.11
CA LYS A 271 22.38 -5.45 -17.40
C LYS A 271 23.11 -4.28 -18.08
N GLY A 272 22.46 -3.63 -19.05
CA GLY A 272 23.03 -2.46 -19.76
C GLY A 272 23.33 -1.25 -18.86
N MET A 273 22.65 -1.12 -17.73
CA MET A 273 22.95 -0.07 -16.73
C MET A 273 24.25 -0.34 -15.96
N SER A 274 24.69 -1.61 -15.84
CA SER A 274 25.92 -1.98 -15.11
C SER A 274 27.21 -1.80 -15.91
N SER A 275 27.13 -1.72 -17.24
CA SER A 275 28.28 -1.55 -18.15
C SER A 275 28.59 -0.09 -18.52
N GLY A 276 27.90 0.89 -17.91
CA GLY A 276 27.95 2.30 -18.32
C GLY A 276 29.07 3.16 -17.71
N SER A 277 29.99 2.60 -16.91
CA SER A 277 31.03 3.37 -16.22
C SER A 277 32.40 2.69 -16.23
N SER A 278 33.05 2.70 -17.40
CA SER A 278 34.49 2.47 -17.51
C SER A 278 35.08 3.21 -18.71
N GLY A 279 35.79 4.30 -18.43
CA GLY A 279 36.88 4.85 -19.23
C GLY A 279 36.70 5.02 -20.75
N SER A 280 36.53 6.26 -21.20
CA SER A 280 36.81 6.66 -22.58
C SER A 280 38.24 6.26 -22.98
N ALA A 281 38.37 5.36 -23.96
CA ALA A 281 39.63 5.14 -24.65
C ALA A 281 39.75 6.15 -25.82
N PRO A 282 40.92 6.78 -26.05
CA PRO A 282 41.11 7.72 -27.15
C PRO A 282 41.16 6.98 -28.50
N PRO A 283 40.79 7.63 -29.62
CA PRO A 283 40.98 7.05 -30.93
C PRO A 283 42.47 6.91 -31.24
N LYS A 284 42.87 5.75 -31.75
CA LYS A 284 44.15 5.61 -32.45
C LYS A 284 43.92 5.91 -33.92
N GLU A 285 44.52 7.00 -34.39
CA GLU A 285 45.02 7.05 -35.75
C GLU A 285 46.15 6.03 -35.87
N ASP A 286 46.21 5.29 -36.97
CA ASP A 286 47.46 4.68 -37.44
C ASP A 286 47.45 4.66 -38.97
N ASP A 287 48.49 5.25 -39.53
CA ASP A 287 48.67 5.48 -40.96
C ASP A 287 49.34 4.27 -41.62
N ASN A 288 48.84 3.89 -42.79
CA ASN A 288 49.60 3.39 -43.94
C ASN A 288 50.88 2.52 -43.74
N ASN A 289 50.77 1.26 -44.23
CA ASN A 289 51.55 0.71 -45.38
C ASN A 289 52.47 -0.54 -45.14
N MET A 290 52.57 -1.32 -46.23
CA MET A 290 53.52 -2.40 -46.60
C MET A 290 53.46 -3.79 -45.93
N GLY A 291 53.47 -4.83 -46.79
CA GLY A 291 53.83 -6.20 -46.41
C GLY A 291 53.31 -7.31 -47.34
N ASP A 292 53.92 -7.51 -48.51
CA ASP A 292 53.72 -8.72 -49.33
C ASP A 292 54.03 -10.02 -48.57
N LYS A 293 53.16 -11.04 -48.62
CA LYS A 293 53.45 -12.34 -49.28
C LYS A 293 52.35 -13.42 -49.18
N LYS A 294 51.81 -13.71 -50.36
CA LYS A 294 51.45 -15.01 -50.97
C LYS A 294 51.91 -16.34 -50.30
N LYS A 295 51.09 -17.39 -50.57
CA LYS A 295 51.39 -18.85 -50.65
C LYS A 295 51.56 -19.59 -49.31
N ASP A 296 51.24 -20.89 -49.14
CA ASP A 296 50.55 -21.95 -49.93
C ASP A 296 50.23 -23.08 -48.88
N ASP A 297 49.04 -23.67 -48.84
CA ASP A 297 48.67 -25.01 -49.36
C ASP A 297 48.49 -26.08 -48.25
N ASP A 298 47.70 -27.11 -48.60
CA ASP A 298 47.65 -28.48 -48.05
C ASP A 298 47.13 -28.79 -46.61
N VAL A 299 46.49 -29.95 -46.33
CA VAL A 299 45.57 -30.84 -47.10
C VAL A 299 45.07 -31.98 -46.17
N ASN A 300 43.93 -32.63 -46.51
CA ASN A 300 43.45 -33.95 -46.06
C ASN A 300 42.93 -34.20 -44.60
N ASP A 301 41.60 -34.22 -44.52
CA ASP A 301 40.71 -35.31 -44.02
C ASP A 301 41.11 -36.72 -44.60
N PRO A 302 40.47 -37.89 -44.32
CA PRO A 302 39.47 -38.30 -43.30
C PRO A 302 39.85 -39.58 -42.51
N SER A 303 39.01 -39.98 -41.54
CA SER A 303 38.20 -41.23 -41.66
C SER A 303 37.45 -41.67 -40.40
N ALA A 304 36.15 -41.96 -40.61
CA ALA A 304 35.33 -43.10 -40.14
C ALA A 304 35.49 -43.58 -38.67
N GLY A 305 34.44 -43.81 -37.88
CA GLY A 305 33.04 -44.20 -38.12
C GLY A 305 32.55 -44.91 -36.82
N SER A 306 31.33 -45.39 -36.64
CA SER A 306 30.15 -45.51 -37.50
C SER A 306 28.89 -45.69 -36.62
N GLY A 307 27.75 -45.18 -37.10
CA GLY A 307 26.41 -45.77 -36.91
C GLY A 307 25.76 -45.69 -35.52
N GLY A 308 24.45 -45.49 -35.38
CA GLY A 308 23.33 -45.22 -36.30
C GLY A 308 22.08 -45.00 -35.41
N GLY A 309 20.87 -44.67 -35.88
CA GLY A 309 20.27 -44.47 -37.20
C GLY A 309 18.74 -44.29 -37.01
N SER A 310 17.98 -43.94 -38.06
CA SER A 310 16.54 -43.57 -38.05
C SER A 310 16.26 -42.18 -37.38
N GLN A 311 15.70 -41.11 -38.00
CA GLN A 311 14.83 -40.90 -39.19
C GLN A 311 13.49 -41.64 -39.10
N SER A 312 12.29 -41.09 -39.37
CA SER A 312 11.82 -39.73 -39.77
C SER A 312 10.41 -39.50 -39.15
N SER A 313 9.47 -38.62 -39.54
CA SER A 313 9.27 -37.70 -40.69
C SER A 313 8.20 -36.63 -40.35
N ASP A 314 7.91 -35.74 -41.30
CA ASP A 314 7.02 -34.58 -41.24
C ASP A 314 5.49 -34.82 -41.06
N ALA A 315 4.75 -33.73 -40.82
CA ALA A 315 3.30 -33.61 -40.57
C ALA A 315 2.42 -33.68 -41.86
N PRO A 316 1.06 -33.79 -41.79
CA PRO A 316 0.16 -32.64 -41.49
C PRO A 316 -1.22 -32.94 -40.83
N ASN A 317 -2.01 -31.88 -40.53
CA ASN A 317 -3.48 -31.87 -40.24
C ASN A 317 -4.33 -32.27 -41.49
N PRO A 318 -5.70 -32.43 -41.51
CA PRO A 318 -6.81 -31.95 -40.62
C PRO A 318 -7.96 -33.02 -40.45
N PRO A 319 -9.32 -32.80 -40.47
CA PRO A 319 -10.24 -31.66 -40.16
C PRO A 319 -11.56 -31.98 -39.34
N LEU A 320 -12.32 -30.92 -38.98
CA LEU A 320 -13.82 -30.79 -38.88
C LEU A 320 -14.72 -31.53 -37.83
N SER A 321 -15.76 -30.80 -37.38
CA SER A 321 -16.98 -31.18 -36.59
C SER A 321 -18.23 -31.31 -37.50
N PRO A 322 -19.51 -31.50 -37.04
CA PRO A 322 -20.09 -31.91 -35.74
C PRO A 322 -21.01 -33.18 -35.89
N PRO A 323 -22.00 -33.48 -35.01
CA PRO A 323 -23.37 -32.97 -35.24
C PRO A 323 -24.22 -32.68 -33.97
N ASP A 324 -25.47 -32.26 -34.21
CA ASP A 324 -26.48 -31.69 -33.30
C ASP A 324 -27.20 -32.70 -32.37
N SER A 325 -27.79 -32.19 -31.26
CA SER A 325 -29.24 -32.33 -30.96
C SER A 325 -29.63 -31.72 -29.60
N ASP A 326 -30.33 -30.58 -29.63
CA ASP A 326 -31.44 -30.32 -28.70
C ASP A 326 -32.67 -31.18 -29.12
N PRO A 327 -33.69 -31.35 -28.27
CA PRO A 327 -34.91 -30.58 -28.58
C PRO A 327 -35.71 -30.06 -27.37
N GLU A 328 -36.40 -28.94 -27.64
CA GLU A 328 -37.78 -28.62 -27.22
C GLU A 328 -38.08 -28.45 -25.70
N THR A 329 -38.13 -27.20 -25.21
CA THR A 329 -39.30 -26.28 -25.15
C THR A 329 -40.35 -26.61 -24.09
N HIS A 330 -40.66 -25.62 -23.24
CA HIS A 330 -42.05 -25.21 -23.01
C HIS A 330 -42.13 -23.74 -22.59
N ASP A 331 -43.12 -23.05 -23.15
CA ASP A 331 -43.40 -21.62 -22.98
C ASP A 331 -44.04 -21.22 -21.64
N LEU A 332 -44.24 -19.91 -21.51
CA LEU A 332 -45.09 -19.16 -20.57
C LEU A 332 -44.41 -18.81 -19.22
N ASP A 333 -44.53 -17.59 -18.69
CA ASP A 333 -45.52 -16.54 -19.01
C ASP A 333 -44.99 -15.10 -18.90
N VAL A 334 -45.74 -14.17 -19.49
CA VAL A 334 -45.45 -12.73 -19.64
C VAL A 334 -45.91 -11.94 -18.42
N GLN A 335 -45.10 -10.97 -17.96
CA GLN A 335 -45.66 -9.70 -17.45
C GLN A 335 -44.66 -8.53 -17.42
N HIS A 336 -44.87 -7.59 -18.36
CA HIS A 336 -44.44 -6.19 -18.24
C HIS A 336 -45.39 -5.43 -17.30
N ALA A 337 -44.88 -4.59 -16.39
CA ALA A 337 -45.67 -3.53 -15.76
C ALA A 337 -44.82 -2.34 -15.26
N SER A 338 -44.75 -1.29 -16.08
CA SER A 338 -44.45 0.12 -15.75
C SER A 338 -44.75 0.93 -17.03
N PRO A 339 -45.21 2.20 -16.98
CA PRO A 339 -45.07 3.18 -15.89
C PRO A 339 -46.38 3.88 -15.45
N GLY A 340 -46.30 4.75 -14.45
CA GLY A 340 -47.37 5.69 -14.07
C GLY A 340 -46.80 6.98 -13.48
N THR A 341 -47.28 8.14 -13.95
CA THR A 341 -46.74 9.48 -13.63
C THR A 341 -47.86 10.40 -13.13
N CYS A 342 -47.54 11.37 -12.26
CA CYS A 342 -48.42 12.46 -11.77
C CYS A 342 -49.60 12.03 -10.86
N SER A 343 -50.08 12.83 -9.89
CA SER A 343 -49.77 14.22 -9.49
C SER A 343 -50.10 14.48 -8.00
N SER A 344 -49.66 15.64 -7.51
CA SER A 344 -49.92 16.27 -6.21
C SER A 344 -51.37 16.31 -5.70
N THR A 345 -51.59 16.11 -4.39
CA THR A 345 -51.91 17.22 -3.44
C THR A 345 -51.84 16.84 -1.94
N THR A 346 -51.18 17.72 -1.19
CA THR A 346 -51.38 18.17 0.21
C THR A 346 -52.36 17.44 1.15
N ALA A 347 -51.85 16.86 2.25
CA ALA A 347 -52.46 16.93 3.59
C ALA A 347 -51.48 16.65 4.75
N CYS A 348 -51.64 17.44 5.80
CA CYS A 348 -50.98 17.55 7.12
C CYS A 348 -50.31 16.33 7.81
N THR A 349 -49.31 16.67 8.63
CA THR A 349 -48.56 15.83 9.59
C THR A 349 -49.36 15.55 10.89
N PRO A 350 -48.86 14.72 11.83
CA PRO A 350 -47.84 15.19 12.79
C PRO A 350 -46.60 14.29 12.89
N SER A 351 -45.42 14.92 12.99
CA SER A 351 -44.16 14.23 13.27
C SER A 351 -44.00 13.92 14.76
N ILE A 352 -43.48 12.73 15.07
CA ILE A 352 -42.99 12.40 16.42
C ILE A 352 -41.62 13.04 16.60
N MET A 353 -41.58 14.21 17.23
CA MET A 353 -40.36 14.85 17.74
C MET A 353 -40.11 14.36 19.17
N ALA A 354 -39.05 13.58 19.38
CA ALA A 354 -38.57 13.26 20.73
C ALA A 354 -37.96 14.52 21.36
N GLN A 355 -38.58 15.02 22.42
CA GLN A 355 -38.11 16.20 23.15
C GLN A 355 -36.88 15.85 23.99
N VAL A 356 -35.70 16.34 23.60
CA VAL A 356 -34.56 16.44 24.51
C VAL A 356 -34.72 17.72 25.33
N ALA A 357 -35.14 17.59 26.59
CA ALA A 357 -35.29 18.72 27.49
C ALA A 357 -33.90 19.29 27.88
N VAL A 358 -33.62 20.53 27.48
CA VAL A 358 -32.49 21.30 27.99
C VAL A 358 -32.92 21.97 29.31
N PRO A 359 -32.22 21.74 30.44
CA PRO A 359 -32.58 22.38 31.70
C PRO A 359 -32.45 23.91 31.65
N ALA A 360 -33.43 24.62 32.22
CA ALA A 360 -33.60 26.07 32.09
C ALA A 360 -32.59 26.95 32.87
N TRP A 361 -31.42 26.42 33.26
CA TRP A 361 -30.34 27.19 33.90
C TRP A 361 -29.26 27.69 32.91
N LEU A 362 -29.40 27.38 31.62
CA LEU A 362 -28.40 27.64 30.57
C LEU A 362 -28.63 28.91 29.73
N LEU A 363 -29.59 29.78 30.10
CA LEU A 363 -29.89 31.04 29.41
C LEU A 363 -30.06 32.22 30.37
N GLN A 364 -28.93 32.81 30.78
CA GLN A 364 -28.88 34.19 31.27
C GLN A 364 -27.75 34.95 30.58
N VAL A 365 -28.07 35.57 29.45
CA VAL A 365 -27.25 36.64 28.87
C VAL A 365 -27.68 37.94 29.54
N HIS A 366 -26.82 38.50 30.40
CA HIS A 366 -26.96 39.87 30.86
C HIS A 366 -26.12 40.78 29.98
N VAL A 367 -26.79 41.63 29.20
CA VAL A 367 -26.16 42.76 28.52
C VAL A 367 -26.20 43.95 29.47
N VAL A 368 -25.04 44.34 29.99
CA VAL A 368 -24.83 45.62 30.68
C VAL A 368 -23.73 46.36 29.91
N GLY A 369 -23.96 47.64 29.64
CA GLY A 369 -23.16 48.41 28.68
C GLY A 369 -21.95 49.15 29.28
N GLU A 370 -21.02 49.42 28.36
CA GLU A 370 -19.96 50.43 28.36
C GLU A 370 -18.76 50.34 29.35
N GLU A 371 -17.62 50.80 28.81
CA GLU A 371 -16.31 51.06 29.45
C GLU A 371 -15.46 49.85 29.94
N LYS A 372 -14.61 49.35 29.01
CA LYS A 372 -13.20 48.92 29.21
C LYS A 372 -12.87 47.87 30.29
N GLN A 373 -12.55 46.63 29.88
CA GLN A 373 -11.22 45.98 30.06
C GLN A 373 -11.17 44.50 29.59
N PHE A 374 -9.97 44.04 29.25
CA PHE A 374 -9.47 42.66 29.12
C PHE A 374 -10.47 41.48 29.16
N ILE A 375 -10.65 40.80 28.02
CA ILE A 375 -11.24 39.44 27.98
C ILE A 375 -10.19 38.43 28.46
N MET A 376 -10.21 38.12 29.76
CA MET A 376 -9.40 37.04 30.33
C MET A 376 -10.17 35.71 30.24
N VAL A 377 -9.74 34.80 29.36
CA VAL A 377 -10.36 33.47 29.21
C VAL A 377 -9.93 32.55 30.36
N HIS A 378 -10.67 32.64 31.45
CA HIS A 378 -10.78 31.66 32.53
C HIS A 378 -12.29 31.39 32.68
N ILE A 379 -12.83 30.17 32.78
CA ILE A 379 -12.30 28.96 33.42
C ILE A 379 -12.69 27.71 32.61
N ALA A 380 -11.70 26.99 32.08
CA ALA A 380 -11.83 25.57 31.69
C ALA A 380 -10.62 24.71 32.16
N ALA A 381 -9.55 25.35 32.63
CA ALA A 381 -8.32 24.68 33.08
C ALA A 381 -8.39 24.15 34.53
N VAL A 382 -9.25 24.71 35.38
CA VAL A 382 -9.29 24.38 36.83
C VAL A 382 -9.58 22.89 37.11
N PRO A 383 -10.54 22.20 36.44
CA PRO A 383 -10.74 20.77 36.65
C PRO A 383 -9.54 19.93 36.20
N LEU A 384 -8.89 20.31 35.10
CA LEU A 384 -7.80 19.55 34.49
C LEU A 384 -6.50 19.70 35.28
N VAL A 385 -6.20 20.90 35.78
CA VAL A 385 -5.08 21.15 36.71
C VAL A 385 -5.32 20.44 38.04
N SER A 386 -6.53 20.48 38.60
CA SER A 386 -6.88 19.75 39.83
C SER A 386 -6.76 18.22 39.67
N PHE A 387 -7.12 17.69 38.50
CA PHE A 387 -6.95 16.28 38.16
C PHE A 387 -5.46 15.88 38.04
N ILE A 388 -4.64 16.67 37.36
CA ILE A 388 -3.20 16.43 37.22
C ILE A 388 -2.50 16.49 38.59
N ILE A 389 -2.84 17.47 39.44
CA ILE A 389 -2.30 17.57 40.81
C ILE A 389 -2.70 16.35 41.65
N ASN A 390 -3.97 15.92 41.60
CA ASN A 390 -4.42 14.71 42.30
C ASN A 390 -3.70 13.45 41.82
N LEU A 391 -3.50 13.31 40.51
CA LEU A 391 -2.79 12.16 39.93
C LEU A 391 -1.31 12.15 40.36
N TYR A 392 -0.66 13.31 40.36
CA TYR A 392 0.73 13.47 40.81
C TYR A 392 0.90 13.14 42.30
N VAL A 393 0.01 13.66 43.16
CA VAL A 393 0.03 13.37 44.61
C VAL A 393 -0.22 11.88 44.89
N ARG A 394 -1.14 11.24 44.16
CA ARG A 394 -1.37 9.78 44.29
C ARG A 394 -0.15 8.96 43.84
N LEU A 395 0.51 9.35 42.75
CA LEU A 395 1.75 8.70 42.29
C LEU A 395 2.89 8.84 43.31
N GLN A 396 3.08 10.03 43.88
CA GLN A 396 4.06 10.29 44.94
C GLN A 396 3.81 9.40 46.18
N LEU A 397 2.57 9.33 46.66
CA LEU A 397 2.17 8.46 47.78
C LEU A 397 2.40 6.97 47.48
N TYR A 398 2.13 6.51 46.25
CA TYR A 398 2.35 5.13 45.84
C TYR A 398 3.84 4.75 45.82
N PHE A 399 4.70 5.69 45.40
CA PHE A 399 6.15 5.52 45.44
C PHE A 399 6.71 5.53 46.87
N THR A 400 6.21 6.39 47.77
CA THR A 400 6.65 6.38 49.18
C THR A 400 6.20 5.14 49.94
N LEU A 401 5.03 4.59 49.63
CA LEU A 401 4.53 3.33 50.22
C LEU A 401 5.17 2.06 49.65
N SER A 402 5.90 2.13 48.53
CA SER A 402 6.64 0.99 47.94
C SER A 402 8.12 0.95 48.33
N LEU A 403 8.59 1.88 49.17
CA LEU A 403 9.99 2.07 49.58
C LEU A 403 10.17 2.01 51.12
N CYS A 404 9.22 1.40 51.82
CA CYS A 404 9.18 1.25 53.27
C CYS A 404 8.96 -0.22 53.66
#